data_AF-A0A6N6S7X3-F1
#
_entry.id   AF-A0A6N6S7X3-F1
#
_cell.length_a   1.000
_cell.length_b   1.000
_cell.length_c   1.000
_cell.angle_alpha   90.00
_cell.angle_beta   90.00
_cell.angle_gamma   90.00
#
_symmetry.space_group_name_H-M   'P 1'
#
loop_
_entity.id
_entity.type
_entity.pdbx_description
1 polymer ?
#
loop_
_entity_poly.entity_id
_entity_poly.type
_entity_poly.pdbx_seq_one_letter_code
_entity_poly.pdbx_strand_id
1 'polypeptide(L)'
;MIQTVNAIIRGWVNYFRIGNSNSAFNKVRDYLEMKVRKFVMRRKKLKGFGWKRWSREEIYGKWGLYNDYRIRYVYPKAKPSR
;
A
#
# COMPACT_ATOMS: atom_id res chain seq x y z
N MET A 1 -2.88 -11.75 9.35
CA MET A 1 -3.69 -10.79 8.56
C MET A 1 -2.81 -9.73 7.89
N ILE A 2 -2.15 -8.82 8.62
CA ILE A 2 -1.32 -7.78 7.98
C ILE A 2 -0.19 -8.40 7.14
N GLN A 3 0.44 -9.47 7.64
CA GLN A 3 1.44 -10.22 6.87
C GLN A 3 0.88 -10.79 5.56
N THR A 4 -0.33 -11.34 5.57
CA THR A 4 -1.02 -11.86 4.37
C THR A 4 -1.32 -10.75 3.37
N VAL A 5 -1.86 -9.62 3.84
CA VAL A 5 -2.12 -8.43 3.01
C VAL A 5 -0.82 -7.91 2.41
N ASN A 6 0.22 -7.80 3.23
CA ASN A 6 1.54 -7.37 2.79
C ASN A 6 2.10 -8.29 1.70
N ALA A 7 1.98 -9.61 1.84
CA ALA A 7 2.47 -10.55 0.84
C ALA A 7 1.78 -10.36 -0.52
N ILE A 8 0.44 -10.24 -0.53
CA ILE A 8 -0.35 -10.02 -1.75
C ILE A 8 0.03 -8.68 -2.40
N ILE A 9 0.05 -7.61 -1.61
CA ILE A 9 0.32 -6.26 -2.13
C ILE A 9 1.77 -6.12 -2.58
N ARG A 10 2.73 -6.75 -1.89
CA ARG A 10 4.14 -6.80 -2.33
C ARG A 10 4.26 -7.43 -3.72
N GLY A 11 3.61 -8.58 -3.93
CA GLY A 11 3.61 -9.24 -5.24
C GLY A 11 2.99 -8.37 -6.33
N TRP A 12 1.81 -7.81 -6.05
CA TRP A 12 1.11 -6.93 -6.97
C TRP A 12 1.92 -5.68 -7.33
N VAL A 13 2.49 -4.99 -6.33
CA VAL A 13 3.34 -3.81 -6.59
C VAL A 13 4.59 -4.21 -7.37
N ASN A 14 5.25 -5.31 -7.04
CA ASN A 14 6.43 -5.75 -7.79
C ASN A 14 6.12 -6.04 -9.26
N TYR A 15 4.93 -6.55 -9.56
CA TYR A 15 4.48 -6.77 -10.94
C TYR A 15 4.17 -5.45 -11.66
N PHE A 16 3.39 -4.56 -11.04
CA PHE A 16 2.88 -3.34 -11.69
C PHE A 16 3.79 -2.10 -11.58
N ARG A 17 4.92 -2.17 -10.86
CA ARG A 17 5.77 -0.98 -10.59
C ARG A 17 6.58 -0.49 -11.78
N ILE A 18 6.50 -1.15 -12.94
CA ILE A 18 7.17 -0.71 -14.16
C ILE A 18 6.25 0.28 -14.89
N GLY A 19 6.68 1.53 -15.05
CA GLY A 19 5.94 2.56 -15.79
C GLY A 19 4.94 3.41 -14.98
N ASN A 20 3.84 3.85 -15.58
CA ASN A 20 2.99 4.96 -15.11
C ASN A 20 1.93 4.62 -14.05
N SER A 21 2.22 3.70 -13.12
CA SER A 21 1.24 3.16 -12.16
C SER A 21 1.04 4.02 -10.89
N ASN A 22 1.52 5.26 -10.85
CA ASN A 22 1.64 6.03 -9.59
C ASN A 22 0.27 6.35 -8.98
N SER A 23 -0.67 6.74 -9.85
CA SER A 23 -2.04 7.05 -9.45
C SER A 23 -2.75 5.83 -8.87
N ALA A 24 -2.59 4.66 -9.50
CA ALA A 24 -3.16 3.40 -9.02
C ALA A 24 -2.56 3.03 -7.65
N PHE A 25 -1.25 3.18 -7.49
CA PHE A 25 -0.56 2.88 -6.24
C PHE A 25 -1.01 3.78 -5.07
N ASN A 26 -1.18 5.08 -5.31
CA ASN A 26 -1.72 5.98 -4.29
C ASN A 26 -3.14 5.56 -3.86
N LYS A 27 -4.02 5.25 -4.82
CA LYS A 27 -5.39 4.78 -4.54
C LYS A 27 -5.38 3.49 -3.70
N VAL A 28 -4.53 2.52 -4.06
CA VAL A 28 -4.41 1.26 -3.34
C VAL A 28 -3.88 1.47 -1.91
N ARG A 29 -2.84 2.30 -1.74
CA ARG A 29 -2.30 2.64 -0.42
C ARG A 29 -3.38 3.23 0.49
N ASP A 30 -4.11 4.23 0.01
CA ASP A 30 -5.11 4.94 0.81
C ASP A 30 -6.29 4.01 1.17
N TYR A 31 -6.71 3.16 0.24
CA TYR A 31 -7.74 2.14 0.48
C TYR A 31 -7.31 1.11 1.52
N LEU A 32 -6.07 0.60 1.44
CA LEU A 32 -5.54 -0.36 2.42
C LEU A 32 -5.43 0.26 3.81
N GLU A 33 -4.96 1.50 3.91
CA GLU A 33 -4.89 2.23 5.17
C GLU A 33 -6.28 2.34 5.82
N MET A 34 -7.30 2.73 5.04
CA MET A 34 -8.69 2.76 5.50
C MET A 34 -9.18 1.39 5.97
N LYS A 35 -8.93 0.32 5.20
CA LYS A 35 -9.40 -1.03 5.53
C LYS A 35 -8.73 -1.60 6.77
N VAL A 36 -7.43 -1.41 6.93
CA VAL A 36 -6.69 -1.87 8.12
C VAL A 36 -7.19 -1.15 9.36
N ARG A 37 -7.33 0.19 9.31
CA ARG A 37 -7.88 0.95 10.44
C ARG A 37 -9.30 0.48 10.79
N LYS A 38 -10.18 0.31 9.78
CA LYS A 38 -11.55 -0.17 9.98
C LYS A 38 -11.60 -1.57 10.60
N PHE A 39 -10.72 -2.47 10.16
CA PHE A 39 -10.61 -3.82 10.70
C PHE A 39 -10.22 -3.80 12.18
N VAL A 40 -9.22 -3.02 12.56
CA VAL A 40 -8.77 -2.91 13.96
C VAL A 40 -9.86 -2.33 14.84
N MET A 41 -10.58 -1.31 14.37
CA MET A 41 -11.74 -0.75 15.08
C MET A 41 -12.81 -1.82 15.32
N ARG A 42 -13.18 -2.61 14.30
CA ARG A 42 -14.15 -3.70 14.44
C ARG A 42 -13.68 -4.78 15.42
N ARG A 43 -12.41 -5.21 15.33
CA ARG A 43 -11.80 -6.18 16.26
C ARG A 43 -11.85 -5.73 17.71
N LYS A 44 -11.68 -4.43 17.95
CA LYS A 44 -11.76 -3.81 19.28
C LYS A 44 -13.18 -3.41 19.69
N LYS A 45 -14.21 -3.80 18.91
CA LYS A 45 -15.62 -3.43 19.12
C LYS A 45 -15.88 -1.91 19.18
N LEU A 46 -15.06 -1.14 18.46
CA LEU A 46 -15.16 0.32 18.36
C LEU A 46 -15.86 0.73 17.06
N LYS A 47 -16.57 1.87 17.10
CA LYS A 47 -17.27 2.45 15.94
C LYS A 47 -16.37 3.39 15.13
N GLY A 48 -16.70 3.59 13.86
CA GLY A 48 -15.98 4.49 12.96
C GLY A 48 -14.77 3.86 12.25
N PHE A 49 -13.91 4.69 11.65
CA PHE A 49 -12.72 4.28 10.91
C PHE A 49 -11.42 4.40 11.69
N GLY A 50 -11.38 5.16 12.80
CA GLY A 50 -10.16 5.31 13.59
C GLY A 50 -9.13 6.27 12.99
N TRP A 51 -9.55 7.24 12.18
CA TRP A 51 -8.66 8.24 11.55
C TRP A 51 -7.81 9.01 12.56
N LYS A 52 -8.43 9.49 13.65
CA LYS A 52 -7.76 10.24 14.71
C LYS A 52 -7.06 9.36 15.77
N ARG A 53 -7.30 8.05 15.76
CA ARG A 53 -6.85 7.13 16.81
C ARG A 53 -5.59 6.38 16.45
N TRP A 54 -5.46 5.99 15.18
CA TRP A 54 -4.32 5.24 14.69
C TRP A 54 -3.48 6.14 13.81
N SER A 55 -2.29 6.52 14.28
CA SER A 55 -1.35 7.31 13.50
C SER A 55 -0.76 6.50 12.33
N ARG A 56 -0.14 7.19 11.37
CA ARG A 56 0.58 6.50 10.27
C ARG A 56 1.80 5.76 10.83
N GLU A 57 2.44 6.30 11.84
CA GLU A 57 3.58 5.74 12.56
C GLU A 57 3.19 4.41 13.23
N GLU A 58 2.00 4.33 13.83
CA GLU A 58 1.46 3.07 14.34
C GLU A 58 1.18 2.05 13.23
N ILE A 59 0.57 2.48 12.13
CA ILE A 59 0.15 1.57 11.05
C ILE A 59 1.36 1.01 10.28
N TYR A 60 2.28 1.87 9.87
CA TYR A 60 3.43 1.48 9.05
C TYR A 60 4.59 0.99 9.92
N GLY A 61 4.83 1.63 11.07
CA GLY A 61 5.92 1.26 11.99
C GLY A 61 5.56 0.07 12.86
N LYS A 62 4.56 0.23 13.76
CA LYS A 62 4.25 -0.82 14.76
C LYS A 62 3.54 -2.02 14.16
N TRP A 63 2.57 -1.80 13.26
CA TRP A 63 1.82 -2.90 12.65
C TRP A 63 2.50 -3.46 11.40
N GLY A 64 3.47 -2.73 10.84
CA GLY A 64 4.27 -3.17 9.70
C GLY A 64 3.51 -3.23 8.39
N LEU A 65 2.51 -2.37 8.15
CA LEU A 65 1.82 -2.32 6.87
C LEU A 65 2.80 -1.99 5.73
N TYR A 66 2.64 -2.63 4.57
CA TYR A 66 3.49 -2.38 3.42
C TYR A 66 3.38 -0.93 2.90
N ASN A 67 4.53 -0.30 2.63
CA ASN A 67 4.61 1.10 2.19
C ASN A 67 5.54 1.35 0.98
N ASP A 68 6.17 0.33 0.38
CA ASP A 68 7.02 0.53 -0.80
C ASP A 68 6.20 0.52 -2.09
N TYR A 69 5.63 1.67 -2.44
CA TYR A 69 4.87 1.85 -3.68
C TYR A 69 5.67 2.56 -4.77
N ARG A 70 7.01 2.60 -4.67
CA ARG A 70 7.82 3.37 -5.62
C ARG A 70 7.79 2.73 -7.00
N ILE A 71 7.62 3.54 -8.04
CA ILE A 71 7.76 3.10 -9.43
C ILE A 71 9.22 2.84 -9.74
N ARG A 72 9.46 1.90 -10.65
CA ARG A 72 10.74 1.69 -11.32
C ARG A 72 10.58 2.07 -12.78
N TYR A 73 11.33 3.07 -13.21
CA TYR A 73 11.48 3.40 -14.61
C TYR A 73 12.51 2.45 -15.20
N VAL A 74 12.09 1.61 -16.13
CA VAL A 74 12.98 0.74 -16.89
C VAL A 74 13.34 1.47 -18.16
N TYR A 75 14.62 1.77 -18.34
CA TYR A 75 15.10 2.29 -19.62
C TYR A 75 15.06 1.16 -20.65
N PRO A 76 14.50 1.41 -21.85
CA PRO A 76 14.50 0.41 -22.91
C PRO A 76 15.95 0.03 -23.24
N LYS A 77 16.23 -1.28 -23.35
CA LYS A 77 17.56 -1.80 -23.69
C LYS A 77 18.01 -1.41 -25.09
N ALA A 78 17.08 -1.15 -26.00
CA ALA A 78 17.35 -0.67 -27.35
C ALA A 78 17.03 0.82 -27.44
N LYS A 79 17.87 1.58 -28.15
CA LYS A 79 17.56 2.97 -28.49
C LYS A 79 16.36 2.97 -29.44
N PRO A 80 15.34 3.82 -29.21
CA PRO A 80 14.24 3.95 -30.17
C PRO A 80 14.82 4.36 -31.53
N SER A 81 14.36 3.70 -32.60
CA SER A 81 14.67 4.12 -33.96
C SER A 81 14.13 5.54 -34.16
N ARG A 82 15.01 6.45 -34.61
CA ARG A 82 14.68 7.83 -34.91
C ARG A 82 13.82 7.94 -36.16
#